data_AF-A0A8K0S9F2-F1
#
_entry.id   AF-A0A8K0S9F2-F1
#
_cell.length_a   1.000
_cell.length_b   1.000
_cell.length_c   1.000
_cell.angle_alpha   90.00
_cell.angle_beta   90.00
_cell.angle_gamma   90.00
#
_symmetry.space_group_name_H-M   'P 1'
#
loop_
_entity.id
_entity.type
_entity.pdbx_description
1 polymer ?
#
loop_
_entity_poly.entity_id
_entity_poly.type
_entity_poly.pdbx_seq_one_letter_code
_entity_poly.pdbx_strand_id
1 'polypeptide(L)'
;MIRNRRRSVPAGTGAPLSPPPSQNSNYWSPALVTSNALPPISRSPTTSFQYYPKSNGAKVLKQAEALATMSFELNLRAVWALANRLEQDVRMLVSRTANDQEFRRQNEERMTKMMQEVQVVKVHMAQFNGSQPATQADIEELQQEMNNTTLGWNKQLEDARAKVDDISSRIQPDVDTIVVNTNDPEPNTPPTSGVETRAMRRARAQLGSSNQEQQNSPKSLDLESRINEAINSTKRWNREHKVTKMRDNQFITSYFKKQGQRDPELAKILQQTLQKRAPRAYKTRSRKTQTPQSLEELCRNIAWQDVIDTATEVLVVNRSQTLRALGQV
;
A
#
# COMPACT_ATOMS: atom_id res chain seq x y z
N MET A 1 57.70 21.06 21.51
CA MET A 1 56.50 21.30 22.35
C MET A 1 55.41 20.34 21.94
N ILE A 2 55.04 19.43 22.85
CA ILE A 2 54.01 18.39 22.68
C ILE A 2 52.64 19.01 23.00
N ARG A 3 51.62 18.76 22.17
CA ARG A 3 50.21 18.72 22.60
C ARG A 3 49.35 17.98 21.57
N ASN A 4 49.13 16.71 21.85
CA ASN A 4 48.09 15.87 21.23
C ASN A 4 46.72 16.51 21.44
N ARG A 5 46.00 16.83 20.36
CA ARG A 5 44.57 17.16 20.40
C ARG A 5 43.74 15.95 19.98
N ARG A 6 43.06 15.41 20.99
CA ARG A 6 42.06 14.35 20.93
C ARG A 6 40.88 14.77 20.04
N ARG A 7 40.49 13.93 19.09
CA ARG A 7 39.14 13.97 18.50
C ARG A 7 38.20 13.09 19.32
N SER A 8 37.09 13.70 19.70
CA SER A 8 35.98 13.15 20.46
C SER A 8 35.18 12.14 19.63
N VAL A 9 34.87 11.01 20.26
CA VAL A 9 33.90 10.00 19.82
C VAL A 9 32.70 10.10 20.76
N PRO A 10 31.45 10.19 20.28
CA PRO A 10 30.29 9.94 21.13
C PRO A 10 29.89 8.46 21.08
N ALA A 11 29.81 7.91 22.30
CA ALA A 11 28.94 6.86 22.83
C ALA A 11 28.36 5.79 21.88
N GLY A 12 28.72 4.54 22.19
CA GLY A 12 28.11 3.36 21.62
C GLY A 12 26.61 3.26 21.89
N THR A 13 25.92 2.64 20.94
CA THR A 13 24.61 2.04 21.12
C THR A 13 24.60 0.74 20.32
N GLY A 14 24.07 -0.30 20.95
CA GLY A 14 24.22 -1.69 20.54
C GLY A 14 23.48 -2.05 19.25
N ALA A 15 23.65 -3.34 18.95
CA ALA A 15 23.16 -4.09 17.81
C ALA A 15 21.74 -3.75 17.31
N PRO A 16 21.47 -3.95 16.01
CA PRO A 16 20.16 -3.70 15.42
C PRO A 16 19.09 -4.62 16.00
N LEU A 17 18.01 -3.99 16.47
CA LEU A 17 16.79 -4.59 16.96
C LEU A 17 16.01 -5.28 15.82
N SER A 18 15.64 -6.54 16.06
CA SER A 18 14.72 -7.35 15.27
C SER A 18 13.32 -6.69 15.14
N PRO A 19 12.57 -6.93 14.05
CA PRO A 19 11.20 -6.45 13.92
C PRO A 19 10.20 -7.32 14.72
N PRO A 20 9.01 -6.78 15.08
CA PRO A 20 8.12 -7.36 16.09
C PRO A 20 7.31 -8.56 15.59
N PRO A 21 6.95 -9.53 16.46
CA PRO A 21 6.03 -10.60 16.11
C PRO A 21 4.58 -10.09 16.15
N SER A 22 3.93 -10.07 14.99
CA SER A 22 2.49 -9.89 14.84
C SER A 22 1.75 -11.15 15.31
N GLN A 23 0.84 -10.92 16.25
CA GLN A 23 -0.20 -11.84 16.69
C GLN A 23 -1.12 -12.22 15.52
N ASN A 24 -1.35 -13.51 15.27
CA ASN A 24 -2.71 -14.02 15.08
C ASN A 24 -2.83 -15.56 15.21
N SER A 25 -3.76 -15.95 16.08
CA SER A 25 -4.68 -17.10 16.03
C SER A 25 -4.16 -18.54 16.11
N ASN A 26 -4.36 -19.10 17.32
CA ASN A 26 -5.09 -20.34 17.60
C ASN A 26 -4.80 -21.57 16.73
N TYR A 27 -3.91 -22.45 17.22
CA TYR A 27 -4.16 -23.89 17.16
C TYR A 27 -3.60 -24.54 18.43
N TRP A 28 -4.50 -25.20 19.17
CA TRP A 28 -4.22 -26.11 20.28
C TRP A 28 -3.00 -26.99 19.95
N SER A 29 -2.01 -27.02 20.85
CA SER A 29 -1.05 -28.11 20.94
C SER A 29 -1.15 -28.70 22.35
N PRO A 30 -1.39 -30.00 22.52
CA PRO A 30 -1.22 -30.63 23.81
C PRO A 30 0.28 -30.71 24.10
N ALA A 31 0.68 -30.21 25.25
CA ALA A 31 2.01 -30.45 25.80
C ALA A 31 2.16 -31.95 26.05
N LEU A 32 2.92 -32.64 25.19
CA LEU A 32 3.45 -33.95 25.52
C LEU A 32 4.78 -33.74 26.23
N VAL A 33 4.76 -34.10 27.51
CA VAL A 33 5.90 -34.16 28.42
C VAL A 33 6.96 -35.07 27.81
N THR A 34 8.04 -34.48 27.29
CA THR A 34 9.27 -35.21 26.96
C THR A 34 10.02 -35.45 28.26
N SER A 35 9.65 -36.51 28.96
CA SER A 35 10.48 -37.12 29.98
C SER A 35 10.44 -38.62 29.73
N ASN A 36 11.47 -39.14 29.08
CA ASN A 36 12.04 -40.42 29.44
C ASN A 36 13.51 -40.39 29.07
N ALA A 37 14.31 -40.16 30.10
CA ALA A 37 15.74 -40.38 30.09
C ALA A 37 16.03 -41.82 29.64
N LEU A 38 17.06 -41.95 28.80
CA LEU A 38 17.73 -43.21 28.50
C LEU A 38 18.11 -43.90 29.82
N PRO A 39 17.81 -45.19 30.05
CA PRO A 39 18.41 -45.90 31.16
C PRO A 39 19.89 -46.17 30.83
N PRO A 40 20.78 -46.06 31.83
CA PRO A 40 22.18 -46.42 31.63
C PRO A 40 22.30 -47.92 31.38
N ILE A 41 23.21 -48.26 30.46
CA ILE A 41 23.67 -49.63 30.20
C ILE A 41 24.32 -50.14 31.50
N SER A 42 23.56 -50.85 32.34
CA SER A 42 24.11 -51.62 33.44
C SER A 42 24.57 -52.98 32.89
N ARG A 43 25.87 -53.08 32.63
CA ARG A 43 26.58 -54.36 32.61
C ARG A 43 26.88 -54.72 34.06
N SER A 44 26.36 -55.84 34.54
CA SER A 44 26.89 -56.52 35.73
C SER A 44 27.13 -58.01 35.42
N PRO A 45 28.16 -58.61 36.04
CA PRO A 45 28.75 -59.85 35.58
C PRO A 45 28.07 -61.09 36.17
N THR A 46 28.30 -62.19 35.46
CA THR A 46 28.08 -63.61 35.75
C THR A 46 28.22 -64.03 37.22
N THR A 47 27.18 -64.68 37.75
CA THR A 47 27.14 -65.93 38.59
C THR A 47 25.72 -66.01 39.18
N SER A 48 25.03 -67.13 39.35
CA SER A 48 25.35 -68.56 39.44
C SER A 48 24.11 -69.37 39.05
N PHE A 49 24.32 -70.61 38.61
CA PHE A 49 23.32 -71.60 38.26
C PHE A 49 22.15 -71.72 39.25
N GLN A 50 20.93 -71.62 38.74
CA GLN A 50 19.76 -72.26 39.36
C GLN A 50 18.84 -72.77 38.24
N TYR A 51 18.67 -74.09 38.21
CA TYR A 51 17.79 -74.80 37.29
C TYR A 51 16.34 -74.36 37.52
N TYR A 52 15.82 -73.52 36.62
CA TYR A 52 14.39 -73.23 36.45
C TYR A 52 13.96 -73.61 35.03
N PRO A 53 12.69 -73.95 34.78
CA PRO A 53 12.29 -74.63 33.56
C PRO A 53 12.61 -73.77 32.34
N LYS A 54 13.47 -74.31 31.47
CA LYS A 54 14.01 -73.73 30.23
C LYS A 54 12.92 -73.17 29.29
N SER A 55 11.64 -73.49 29.51
CA SER A 55 10.49 -73.02 28.74
C SER A 55 10.07 -71.58 29.04
N ASN A 56 10.25 -71.09 30.27
CA ASN A 56 9.69 -69.78 30.66
C ASN A 56 10.64 -68.64 30.29
N GLY A 57 11.95 -68.81 30.49
CA GLY A 57 12.97 -67.85 30.05
C GLY A 57 13.00 -67.65 28.53
N ALA A 58 12.82 -68.73 27.76
CA ALA A 58 12.76 -68.65 26.29
C ALA A 58 11.50 -67.90 25.79
N LYS A 59 10.36 -68.00 26.49
CA LYS A 59 9.15 -67.23 26.18
C LYS A 59 9.32 -65.75 26.46
N VAL A 60 9.91 -65.40 27.62
CA VAL A 60 10.20 -64.01 27.98
C VAL A 60 11.20 -63.38 27.01
N LEU A 61 12.23 -64.13 26.58
CA LEU A 61 13.20 -63.65 25.60
C LEU A 61 12.56 -63.39 24.22
N LYS A 62 11.70 -64.30 23.74
CA LYS A 62 10.92 -64.08 22.50
C LYS A 62 10.00 -62.88 22.61
N GLN A 63 9.39 -62.66 23.77
CA GLN A 63 8.54 -61.49 24.02
C GLN A 63 9.37 -60.20 24.04
N ALA A 64 10.56 -60.21 24.66
CA ALA A 64 11.48 -59.07 24.66
C ALA A 64 11.98 -58.75 23.24
N GLU A 65 12.29 -59.78 22.44
CA GLU A 65 12.71 -59.63 21.05
C GLU A 65 11.56 -59.06 20.18
N ALA A 66 10.34 -59.56 20.34
CA ALA A 66 9.16 -59.02 19.65
C ALA A 66 8.84 -57.56 20.05
N LEU A 67 9.03 -57.20 21.33
CA LEU A 67 8.88 -55.83 21.79
C LEU A 67 9.98 -54.92 21.23
N ALA A 68 11.22 -55.42 21.15
CA ALA A 68 12.34 -54.68 20.58
C ALA A 68 12.14 -54.42 19.08
N THR A 69 11.69 -55.42 18.30
CA THR A 69 11.40 -55.24 16.87
C THR A 69 10.23 -54.28 16.65
N MET A 70 9.15 -54.42 17.42
CA MET A 70 8.02 -53.49 17.36
C MET A 70 8.44 -52.06 17.69
N SER A 71 9.27 -51.87 18.73
CA SER A 71 9.79 -50.55 19.11
C SER A 71 10.67 -49.97 18.00
N PHE A 72 11.53 -50.78 17.38
CA PHE A 72 12.35 -50.36 16.26
C PHE A 72 11.51 -49.92 15.05
N GLU A 73 10.50 -50.69 14.67
CA GLU A 73 9.59 -50.34 13.57
C GLU A 73 8.81 -49.04 13.84
N LEU A 74 8.32 -48.85 15.07
CA LEU A 74 7.65 -47.61 15.47
C LEU A 74 8.59 -46.41 15.37
N ASN A 75 9.83 -46.56 15.84
CA ASN A 75 10.85 -45.51 15.72
C ASN A 75 11.17 -45.22 14.26
N LEU A 76 11.27 -46.24 13.40
CA LEU A 76 11.51 -46.06 11.98
C LEU A 76 10.37 -45.29 11.30
N ARG A 77 9.11 -45.62 11.62
CA ARG A 77 7.94 -44.87 11.13
C ARG A 77 7.93 -43.42 11.63
N ALA A 78 8.30 -43.18 12.88
CA ALA A 78 8.41 -41.83 13.44
C ALA A 78 9.50 -41.01 12.74
N VAL A 79 10.69 -41.59 12.53
CA VAL A 79 11.79 -40.96 11.79
C VAL A 79 11.39 -40.67 10.34
N TRP A 80 10.71 -41.60 9.68
CA TRP A 80 10.21 -41.39 8.31
C TRP A 80 9.19 -40.24 8.23
N ALA A 81 8.26 -40.16 9.19
CA ALA A 81 7.32 -39.05 9.27
C ALA A 81 8.02 -37.70 9.49
N LEU A 82 9.05 -37.67 10.35
CA LEU A 82 9.87 -36.48 10.56
C LEU A 82 10.65 -36.09 9.30
N ALA A 83 11.23 -37.07 8.59
CA ALA A 83 11.96 -36.84 7.35
C ALA A 83 11.08 -36.25 6.25
N ASN A 84 9.87 -36.79 6.05
CA ASN A 84 8.91 -36.25 5.09
C ASN A 84 8.46 -34.83 5.43
N ARG A 85 8.23 -34.55 6.71
CA ARG A 85 7.88 -33.19 7.16
C ARG A 85 9.03 -32.22 6.89
N LEU A 86 10.26 -32.61 7.23
CA LEU A 86 11.45 -31.80 6.96
C LEU A 86 11.61 -31.53 5.47
N GLU A 87 11.39 -32.52 4.62
CA GLU A 87 11.44 -32.35 3.17
C GLU A 87 10.41 -31.30 2.69
N GLN A 88 9.18 -31.37 3.18
CA GLN A 88 8.15 -30.38 2.85
C GLN A 88 8.54 -28.98 3.34
N ASP A 89 9.06 -28.86 4.55
CA ASP A 89 9.52 -27.59 5.12
C ASP A 89 10.68 -27.00 4.31
N VAL A 90 11.64 -27.81 3.87
CA VAL A 90 12.73 -27.39 2.98
C VAL A 90 12.19 -26.94 1.62
N ARG A 91 11.26 -27.68 1.02
CA ARG A 91 10.66 -27.29 -0.27
C ARG A 91 9.91 -25.95 -0.14
N MET A 92 9.17 -25.75 0.95
CA MET A 92 8.50 -24.47 1.24
C MET A 92 9.51 -23.35 1.44
N LEU A 93 10.59 -23.59 2.17
CA LEU A 93 11.66 -22.61 2.38
C LEU A 93 12.30 -22.23 1.05
N VAL A 94 12.69 -23.20 0.22
CA VAL A 94 13.26 -22.98 -1.11
C VAL A 94 12.32 -22.14 -1.97
N SER A 95 11.03 -22.45 -1.97
CA SER A 95 10.01 -21.70 -2.72
C SER A 95 9.87 -20.25 -2.22
N ARG A 96 9.93 -20.04 -0.90
CA ARG A 96 9.93 -18.70 -0.30
C ARG A 96 11.21 -17.93 -0.62
N THR A 97 12.37 -18.59 -0.61
CA THR A 97 13.66 -17.98 -0.98
C THR A 97 13.84 -17.79 -2.47
N ALA A 98 13.12 -18.53 -3.33
CA ALA A 98 13.11 -18.26 -4.77
C ALA A 98 12.52 -16.86 -5.06
N ASN A 99 11.53 -16.43 -4.28
CA ASN A 99 11.04 -15.05 -4.32
C ASN A 99 12.08 -14.05 -3.78
N ASP A 100 12.96 -14.45 -2.84
CA ASP A 100 14.09 -13.64 -2.37
C ASP A 100 15.19 -13.53 -3.43
N GLN A 101 15.40 -14.56 -4.27
CA GLN A 101 16.36 -14.50 -5.38
C GLN A 101 15.99 -13.39 -6.38
N GLU A 102 14.70 -13.25 -6.68
CA GLU A 102 14.21 -12.16 -7.54
C GLU A 102 14.37 -10.78 -6.88
N PHE A 103 14.15 -10.68 -5.56
CA PHE A 103 14.45 -9.46 -4.81
C PHE A 103 15.95 -9.11 -4.84
N ARG A 104 16.84 -10.10 -4.69
CA ARG A 104 18.29 -9.91 -4.81
C ARG A 104 18.68 -9.43 -6.20
N ARG A 105 18.14 -10.07 -7.24
CA ARG A 105 18.35 -9.66 -8.64
C ARG A 105 17.92 -8.21 -8.89
N GLN A 106 16.73 -7.84 -8.42
CA GLN A 106 16.22 -6.47 -8.54
C GLN A 106 17.06 -5.46 -7.75
N ASN A 107 17.55 -5.85 -6.57
CA ASN A 107 18.41 -5.00 -5.76
C ASN A 107 19.81 -4.81 -6.40
N GLU A 108 20.38 -5.87 -6.96
CA GLU A 108 21.64 -5.82 -7.73
C GLU A 108 21.50 -4.95 -8.99
N GLU A 109 20.38 -5.09 -9.72
CA GLU A 109 20.06 -4.25 -10.87
C GLU A 109 19.96 -2.77 -10.48
N ARG A 110 19.25 -2.46 -9.37
CA ARG A 110 19.14 -1.10 -8.83
C ARG A 110 20.51 -0.54 -8.42
N MET A 111 21.34 -1.34 -7.76
CA MET A 111 22.69 -0.94 -7.35
C MET A 111 23.56 -0.60 -8.57
N THR A 112 23.48 -1.45 -9.60
CA THR A 112 24.21 -1.25 -10.86
C THR A 112 23.77 0.03 -11.56
N LYS A 113 22.47 0.28 -11.65
CA LYS A 113 21.93 1.51 -12.23
C LYS A 113 22.38 2.76 -11.46
N MET A 114 22.30 2.73 -10.14
CA MET A 114 22.76 3.84 -9.30
C MET A 114 24.26 4.10 -9.49
N MET A 115 25.08 3.05 -9.61
CA MET A 115 26.51 3.19 -9.86
C MET A 115 26.80 3.84 -11.22
N GLN A 116 26.05 3.45 -12.27
CA GLN A 116 26.13 4.08 -13.58
C GLN A 116 25.71 5.56 -13.54
N GLU A 117 24.61 5.89 -12.86
CA GLU A 117 24.16 7.28 -12.68
C GLU A 117 25.21 8.12 -11.94
N VAL A 118 25.78 7.61 -10.85
CA VAL A 118 26.88 8.27 -10.13
C VAL A 118 28.09 8.48 -11.04
N GLN A 119 28.43 7.50 -11.88
CA GLN A 119 29.52 7.64 -12.83
C GLN A 119 29.23 8.71 -13.89
N VAL A 120 28.00 8.77 -14.41
CA VAL A 120 27.56 9.81 -15.34
C VAL A 120 27.64 11.19 -14.69
N VAL A 121 27.13 11.34 -13.47
CA VAL A 121 27.21 12.60 -12.70
C VAL A 121 28.66 12.98 -12.46
N LYS A 122 29.54 12.04 -12.11
CA LYS A 122 30.97 12.31 -11.96
C LYS A 122 31.62 12.81 -13.24
N VAL A 123 31.33 12.19 -14.38
CA VAL A 123 31.84 12.62 -15.69
C VAL A 123 31.31 14.01 -16.03
N HIS A 124 30.02 14.28 -15.78
CA HIS A 124 29.43 15.59 -15.99
C HIS A 124 30.04 16.66 -15.07
N MET A 125 30.23 16.37 -13.78
CA MET A 125 30.88 17.27 -12.83
C MET A 125 32.35 17.50 -13.17
N ALA A 126 33.04 16.50 -13.73
CA ALA A 126 34.41 16.68 -14.21
C ALA A 126 34.51 17.70 -15.35
N GLN A 127 33.45 17.94 -16.12
CA GLN A 127 33.40 19.00 -17.13
C GLN A 127 33.40 20.40 -16.48
N PHE A 128 32.98 20.50 -15.23
CA PHE A 128 32.92 21.75 -14.46
C PHE A 128 34.03 21.85 -13.39
N ASN A 129 34.95 20.88 -13.30
CA ASN A 129 36.06 20.90 -12.33
C ASN A 129 37.04 22.08 -12.48
N GLY A 130 36.85 22.98 -13.47
CA GLY A 130 37.58 24.23 -13.65
C GLY A 130 36.75 25.51 -13.50
N SER A 131 35.42 25.42 -13.36
CA SER A 131 34.56 26.58 -13.09
C SER A 131 34.42 26.75 -11.58
N GLN A 132 34.55 27.98 -11.08
CA GLN A 132 34.23 28.28 -9.68
C GLN A 132 32.78 27.84 -9.41
N PRO A 133 32.51 27.19 -8.25
CA PRO A 133 31.14 26.87 -7.87
C PRO A 133 30.36 28.18 -7.81
N ALA A 134 29.26 28.27 -8.56
CA ALA A 134 28.38 29.44 -8.55
C ALA A 134 28.08 29.80 -7.09
N THR A 135 28.44 31.03 -6.70
CA THR A 135 28.22 31.49 -5.35
C THR A 135 26.71 31.62 -5.13
N GLN A 136 26.24 31.43 -3.91
CA GLN A 136 24.83 31.65 -3.56
C GLN A 136 24.32 33.02 -4.02
N ALA A 137 25.19 34.04 -4.03
CA ALA A 137 24.91 35.38 -4.55
C ALA A 137 24.64 35.39 -6.07
N ASP A 138 25.40 34.63 -6.86
CA ASP A 138 25.23 34.55 -8.31
C ASP A 138 23.89 33.88 -8.67
N ILE A 139 23.48 32.88 -7.87
CA ILE A 139 22.20 32.20 -8.02
C ILE A 139 21.04 33.15 -7.67
N GLU A 140 21.18 33.95 -6.62
CA GLU A 140 20.19 34.94 -6.19
C GLU A 140 20.05 36.08 -7.21
N GLU A 141 21.15 36.55 -7.79
CA GLU A 141 21.16 37.56 -8.85
C GLU A 141 20.43 37.05 -10.09
N LEU A 142 20.72 35.82 -10.53
CA LEU A 142 20.10 35.20 -11.69
C LEU A 142 18.61 34.91 -11.46
N GLN A 143 18.23 34.55 -10.22
CA GLN A 143 16.83 34.40 -9.83
C GLN A 143 16.09 35.74 -9.80
N GLN A 144 16.76 36.82 -9.38
CA GLN A 144 16.19 38.17 -9.41
C GLN A 144 16.02 38.68 -10.84
N GLU A 145 16.99 38.42 -11.73
CA GLU A 145 16.89 38.75 -13.16
C GLU A 145 15.74 37.98 -13.83
N MET A 146 15.58 36.69 -13.54
CA MET A 146 14.46 35.89 -14.02
C MET A 146 13.11 36.41 -13.53
N ASN A 147 13.02 36.85 -12.27
CA ASN A 147 11.78 37.44 -11.74
C ASN A 147 11.48 38.79 -12.41
N ASN A 148 12.49 39.64 -12.62
CA ASN A 148 12.34 40.92 -13.28
C ASN A 148 11.91 40.78 -14.74
N THR A 149 12.48 39.82 -15.47
CA THR A 149 12.07 39.52 -16.85
C THR A 149 10.65 38.98 -16.89
N THR A 150 10.27 38.07 -15.98
CA THR A 150 8.89 37.54 -15.87
C THR A 150 7.88 38.65 -15.58
N LEU A 151 8.19 39.59 -14.69
CA LEU A 151 7.35 40.76 -14.42
C LEU A 151 7.24 41.67 -15.65
N GLY A 152 8.34 41.88 -16.38
CA GLY A 152 8.33 42.63 -17.64
C GLY A 152 7.43 41.98 -18.70
N TRP A 153 7.54 40.66 -18.88
CA TRP A 153 6.69 39.88 -19.80
C TRP A 153 5.21 39.94 -19.40
N ASN A 154 4.89 39.77 -18.11
CA ASN A 154 3.51 39.88 -17.63
C ASN A 154 2.94 41.28 -17.88
N LYS A 155 3.72 42.34 -17.66
CA LYS A 155 3.29 43.70 -17.95
C LYS A 155 3.02 43.91 -19.44
N GLN A 156 3.91 43.43 -20.31
CA GLN A 156 3.70 43.49 -21.76
C GLN A 156 2.48 42.69 -22.21
N LEU A 157 2.20 41.55 -21.57
CA LEU A 157 1.02 40.74 -21.84
C LEU A 157 -0.28 41.45 -21.42
N GLU A 158 -0.30 42.09 -20.25
CA GLU A 158 -1.44 42.89 -19.79
C GLU A 158 -1.64 44.14 -20.67
N ASP A 159 -0.57 44.81 -21.10
CA ASP A 159 -0.66 45.92 -22.05
C ASP A 159 -1.19 45.47 -23.42
N ALA A 160 -0.78 44.29 -23.89
CA ALA A 160 -1.29 43.69 -25.13
C ALA A 160 -2.76 43.30 -24.98
N ARG A 161 -3.15 42.72 -23.84
CA ARG A 161 -4.54 42.38 -23.51
C ARG A 161 -5.42 43.63 -23.47
N ALA A 162 -4.97 44.69 -22.81
CA ALA A 162 -5.70 45.96 -22.77
C ALA A 162 -5.89 46.58 -24.16
N LYS A 163 -4.89 46.47 -25.04
CA LYS A 163 -5.03 46.91 -26.44
C LYS A 163 -5.99 46.05 -27.24
N VAL A 164 -6.01 44.73 -27.01
CA VAL A 164 -6.98 43.81 -27.62
C VAL A 164 -8.39 44.10 -27.12
N ASP A 165 -8.56 44.38 -25.83
CA ASP A 165 -9.85 44.75 -25.25
C ASP A 165 -10.33 46.12 -25.77
N ASP A 166 -9.46 47.12 -25.94
CA ASP A 166 -9.79 48.42 -26.58
C ASP A 166 -10.23 48.22 -28.03
N ILE A 167 -9.51 47.40 -28.82
CA ILE A 167 -9.90 47.05 -30.20
C ILE A 167 -11.23 46.30 -30.22
N SER A 168 -11.43 45.35 -29.30
CA SER A 168 -12.68 44.59 -29.17
C SER A 168 -13.86 45.50 -28.81
N SER A 169 -13.64 46.53 -27.98
CA SER A 169 -14.69 47.48 -27.61
C SER A 169 -15.05 48.44 -28.76
N ARG A 170 -14.10 48.73 -29.66
CA ARG A 170 -14.32 49.55 -30.87
C ARG A 170 -14.99 48.79 -32.00
N ILE A 171 -14.95 47.46 -31.98
CA ILE A 171 -15.60 46.57 -32.96
C ILE A 171 -16.92 46.03 -32.37
N GLN A 172 -17.76 46.89 -31.77
CA GLN A 172 -19.17 46.54 -31.56
C GLN A 172 -19.97 46.83 -32.84
N PRO A 173 -20.57 45.83 -33.49
CA PRO A 173 -21.62 46.05 -34.47
C PRO A 173 -22.97 46.23 -33.77
N ASP A 174 -23.69 47.24 -34.23
CA ASP A 174 -25.09 47.53 -33.96
C ASP A 174 -25.98 46.39 -34.52
N VAL A 175 -26.52 45.51 -33.66
CA VAL A 175 -27.70 44.68 -33.97
C VAL A 175 -28.53 44.43 -32.70
N ASP A 176 -29.77 44.89 -32.76
CA ASP A 176 -30.83 44.69 -31.78
C ASP A 176 -31.20 43.21 -31.51
N THR A 177 -31.31 42.92 -30.22
CA THR A 177 -32.38 42.18 -29.52
C THR A 177 -32.70 40.70 -29.90
N ILE A 178 -32.24 39.75 -29.05
CA ILE A 178 -33.13 38.76 -28.40
C ILE A 178 -32.68 38.56 -26.94
N VAL A 179 -33.59 38.86 -26.03
CA VAL A 179 -33.52 38.64 -24.58
C VAL A 179 -33.66 37.16 -24.24
N VAL A 180 -32.71 36.57 -23.51
CA VAL A 180 -33.01 35.66 -22.39
C VAL A 180 -32.00 35.91 -21.27
N ASN A 181 -32.55 36.28 -20.13
CA ASN A 181 -31.89 36.70 -18.91
C ASN A 181 -31.53 35.48 -18.04
N THR A 182 -30.35 35.51 -17.41
CA THR A 182 -30.03 35.17 -15.99
C THR A 182 -28.75 34.35 -15.75
N ASN A 183 -27.82 35.05 -15.09
CA ASN A 183 -26.88 34.61 -14.04
C ASN A 183 -25.49 34.08 -14.43
N ASP A 184 -24.52 35.00 -14.34
CA ASP A 184 -23.14 34.89 -13.84
C ASP A 184 -22.20 33.76 -14.27
N PRO A 185 -21.10 34.10 -14.98
CA PRO A 185 -19.82 33.40 -14.92
C PRO A 185 -18.77 34.20 -14.11
N GLU A 186 -18.35 33.65 -12.97
CA GLU A 186 -17.12 34.05 -12.26
C GLU A 186 -15.86 33.53 -13.00
N PRO A 187 -14.68 34.15 -12.76
CA PRO A 187 -13.58 34.17 -13.72
C PRO A 187 -12.68 32.93 -13.71
N ASN A 188 -12.44 32.41 -14.92
CA ASN A 188 -11.37 31.46 -15.20
C ASN A 188 -9.99 32.10 -14.95
N THR A 189 -9.30 31.65 -13.91
CA THR A 189 -7.85 31.82 -13.77
C THR A 189 -7.14 30.59 -14.35
N PRO A 190 -6.09 30.76 -15.19
CA PRO A 190 -5.30 29.64 -15.68
C PRO A 190 -4.37 29.11 -14.57
N PRO A 191 -4.22 27.79 -14.38
CA PRO A 191 -3.26 27.24 -13.44
C PRO A 191 -1.85 27.34 -14.03
N THR A 192 -1.04 28.24 -13.46
CA THR A 192 0.40 28.31 -13.72
C THR A 192 1.06 27.01 -13.28
N SER A 193 1.61 26.28 -14.26
CA SER A 193 2.37 25.05 -14.09
C SER A 193 3.68 25.32 -13.34
N GLY A 194 3.64 25.24 -12.01
CA GLY A 194 4.82 25.03 -11.18
C GLY A 194 5.09 23.54 -11.01
N VAL A 195 6.22 23.06 -11.55
CA VAL A 195 6.66 21.66 -11.39
C VAL A 195 7.10 21.43 -9.93
N GLU A 196 6.17 20.97 -9.09
CA GLU A 196 6.46 20.56 -7.71
C GLU A 196 7.22 19.22 -7.70
N THR A 197 8.47 19.24 -7.24
CA THR A 197 9.24 18.02 -6.99
C THR A 197 8.74 17.30 -5.73
N ARG A 198 8.79 15.96 -5.73
CA ARG A 198 8.29 15.05 -4.67
C ARG A 198 8.82 15.35 -3.27
N ALA A 199 9.92 16.10 -3.14
CA ALA A 199 10.48 16.55 -1.88
C ALA A 199 9.69 17.69 -1.22
N MET A 200 9.18 18.68 -1.98
CA MET A 200 8.38 19.78 -1.43
C MET A 200 7.05 19.30 -0.83
N ARG A 201 6.44 18.27 -1.42
CA ARG A 201 5.18 17.69 -0.91
C ARG A 201 5.33 17.04 0.46
N ARG A 202 6.53 16.56 0.81
CA ARG A 202 6.82 15.98 2.13
C ARG A 202 7.11 17.04 3.18
N ALA A 203 7.78 18.13 2.82
CA ALA A 203 8.02 19.25 3.73
C ALA A 203 6.71 19.96 4.12
N ARG A 204 5.77 20.13 3.18
CA ARG A 204 4.47 20.76 3.47
C ARG A 204 3.56 19.89 4.35
N ALA A 205 3.67 18.56 4.26
CA ALA A 205 2.95 17.63 5.12
C ALA A 205 3.48 17.56 6.56
N GLN A 206 4.72 18.03 6.80
CA GLN A 206 5.34 18.02 8.15
C GLN A 206 5.24 19.38 8.87
N LEU A 207 4.93 20.46 8.16
CA LEU A 207 4.76 21.81 8.73
C LEU A 207 3.30 22.28 8.82
N GLY A 208 2.35 21.60 8.17
CA GLY A 208 0.92 21.97 8.17
C GLY A 208 0.12 21.57 9.42
N SER A 209 0.77 21.06 10.47
CA SER A 209 0.09 20.53 11.66
C SER A 209 -0.12 21.55 12.79
N SER A 210 0.18 22.83 12.55
CA SER A 210 -0.09 23.91 13.49
C SER A 210 -0.48 25.15 12.69
N ASN A 211 -1.65 25.73 13.01
CA ASN A 211 -2.27 26.92 12.37
C ASN A 211 -3.24 26.63 11.20
N GLN A 212 -4.30 25.88 11.48
CA GLN A 212 -5.64 26.15 10.93
C GLN A 212 -6.70 25.70 11.96
N GLU A 213 -6.63 26.28 13.16
CA GLU A 213 -7.77 26.34 14.07
C GLU A 213 -8.72 27.43 13.59
N GLN A 214 -9.65 27.05 12.71
CA GLN A 214 -10.90 27.78 12.59
C GLN A 214 -12.04 26.80 12.30
N GLN A 215 -12.69 26.41 13.39
CA GLN A 215 -14.06 25.92 13.47
C GLN A 215 -14.41 24.70 12.62
N ASN A 216 -13.84 23.54 12.94
CA ASN A 216 -14.42 22.26 12.55
C ASN A 216 -14.70 21.43 13.79
N SER A 217 -15.99 21.17 14.03
CA SER A 217 -16.45 20.33 15.14
C SER A 217 -15.76 18.96 15.10
N PRO A 218 -15.51 18.30 16.26
CA PRO A 218 -14.83 17.01 16.31
C PRO A 218 -15.52 15.91 15.48
N LYS A 219 -16.82 16.05 15.19
CA LYS A 219 -17.58 15.15 14.32
C LYS A 219 -17.25 15.32 12.82
N SER A 220 -16.89 16.52 12.36
CA SER A 220 -16.57 16.72 10.93
C SER A 220 -15.17 16.21 10.57
N LEU A 221 -14.21 16.32 11.48
CA LEU A 221 -12.87 15.73 11.33
C LEU A 221 -12.92 14.21 11.20
N ASP A 222 -13.83 13.55 11.93
CA ASP A 222 -14.06 12.10 11.83
C ASP A 222 -14.67 11.70 10.47
N LEU A 223 -15.68 12.46 10.00
CA LEU A 223 -16.31 12.21 8.69
C LEU A 223 -15.35 12.46 7.52
N GLU A 224 -14.48 13.47 7.60
CA GLU A 224 -13.45 13.70 6.59
C GLU A 224 -12.40 12.60 6.56
N SER A 225 -11.98 12.12 7.73
CA SER A 225 -11.09 10.97 7.85
C SER A 225 -11.71 9.73 7.17
N ARG A 226 -12.99 9.47 7.42
CA ARG A 226 -13.76 8.37 6.83
C ARG A 226 -13.82 8.43 5.30
N ILE A 227 -14.05 9.61 4.72
CA ILE A 227 -14.02 9.80 3.25
C ILE A 227 -12.61 9.57 2.70
N ASN A 228 -11.58 10.14 3.34
CA ASN A 228 -10.19 9.97 2.90
C ASN A 228 -9.75 8.50 2.96
N GLU A 229 -10.20 7.77 3.98
CA GLU A 229 -9.98 6.35 4.14
C GLU A 229 -10.67 5.53 3.04
N ALA A 230 -11.91 5.87 2.69
CA ALA A 230 -12.62 5.27 1.56
C ALA A 230 -11.91 5.55 0.23
N ILE A 231 -11.38 6.76 0.00
CA ILE A 231 -10.56 7.08 -1.17
C ILE A 231 -9.32 6.19 -1.24
N ASN A 232 -8.61 6.02 -0.12
CA ASN A 232 -7.41 5.18 -0.05
C ASN A 232 -7.75 3.70 -0.24
N SER A 233 -8.87 3.24 0.30
CA SER A 233 -9.43 1.91 0.05
C SER A 233 -9.67 1.71 -1.44
N THR A 234 -10.42 2.60 -2.09
CA THR A 234 -10.72 2.52 -3.53
C THR A 234 -9.46 2.55 -4.39
N LYS A 235 -8.45 3.36 -4.03
CA LYS A 235 -7.14 3.35 -4.71
C LYS A 235 -6.42 2.01 -4.56
N ARG A 236 -6.46 1.40 -3.38
CA ARG A 236 -5.89 0.07 -3.14
C ARG A 236 -6.61 -0.99 -3.98
N TRP A 237 -7.93 -1.02 -3.94
CA TRP A 237 -8.75 -1.91 -4.76
C TRP A 237 -8.49 -1.71 -6.25
N ASN A 238 -8.28 -0.47 -6.72
CA ASN A 238 -7.94 -0.22 -8.11
C ASN A 238 -6.58 -0.81 -8.51
N ARG A 239 -5.60 -0.84 -7.60
CA ARG A 239 -4.32 -1.53 -7.85
C ARG A 239 -4.52 -3.04 -7.90
N GLU A 240 -5.35 -3.59 -7.02
CA GLU A 240 -5.69 -5.01 -7.00
C GLU A 240 -6.47 -5.45 -8.25
N HIS A 241 -7.36 -4.61 -8.76
CA HIS A 241 -8.10 -4.87 -10.00
C HIS A 241 -7.17 -5.03 -11.21
N LYS A 242 -6.15 -4.19 -11.32
CA LYS A 242 -5.18 -4.23 -12.43
C LYS A 242 -4.36 -5.52 -12.51
N VAL A 243 -4.18 -6.20 -11.38
CA VAL A 243 -3.37 -7.44 -11.29
C VAL A 243 -4.22 -8.70 -11.19
N THR A 244 -5.52 -8.56 -10.90
CA THR A 244 -6.42 -9.70 -10.75
C THR A 244 -6.89 -10.22 -12.11
N LYS A 245 -7.13 -11.53 -12.19
CA LYS A 245 -7.77 -12.18 -13.35
C LYS A 245 -9.27 -12.38 -13.16
N MET A 246 -9.82 -11.94 -12.04
CA MET A 246 -11.23 -12.07 -11.70
C MET A 246 -12.08 -11.15 -12.58
N ARG A 247 -13.29 -11.58 -12.94
CA ARG A 247 -14.24 -10.77 -13.69
C ARG A 247 -14.71 -9.57 -12.86
N ASP A 248 -14.95 -8.45 -13.51
CA ASP A 248 -15.39 -7.20 -12.89
C ASP A 248 -16.60 -7.38 -11.99
N ASN A 249 -17.63 -8.11 -12.42
CA ASN A 249 -18.84 -8.34 -11.64
C ASN A 249 -18.56 -8.98 -10.27
N GLN A 250 -17.65 -9.96 -10.22
CA GLN A 250 -17.26 -10.62 -8.96
C GLN A 250 -16.38 -9.69 -8.12
N PHE A 251 -15.45 -8.98 -8.76
CA PHE A 251 -14.57 -8.02 -8.09
C PHE A 251 -15.32 -6.87 -7.43
N ILE A 252 -16.27 -6.28 -8.15
CA ILE A 252 -17.13 -5.19 -7.66
C ILE A 252 -17.99 -5.66 -6.49
N THR A 253 -18.55 -6.88 -6.58
CA THR A 253 -19.32 -7.47 -5.49
C THR A 253 -18.46 -7.62 -4.23
N SER A 254 -17.22 -8.11 -4.36
CA SER A 254 -16.27 -8.22 -3.24
C SER A 254 -15.88 -6.86 -2.66
N TYR A 255 -15.66 -5.86 -3.52
CA TYR A 255 -15.38 -4.49 -3.11
C TYR A 255 -16.52 -3.92 -2.26
N PHE A 256 -17.76 -3.98 -2.75
CA PHE A 256 -18.91 -3.44 -2.01
C PHE A 256 -19.22 -4.21 -0.73
N LYS A 257 -19.01 -5.53 -0.70
CA LYS A 257 -19.12 -6.31 0.55
C LYS A 257 -18.10 -5.85 1.59
N LYS A 258 -16.86 -5.60 1.18
CA LYS A 258 -15.79 -5.13 2.07
C LYS A 258 -15.98 -3.67 2.48
N GLN A 259 -16.45 -2.82 1.56
CA GLN A 259 -16.78 -1.43 1.86
C GLN A 259 -17.97 -1.35 2.82
N GLY A 260 -19.02 -2.14 2.61
CA GLY A 260 -20.17 -2.18 3.52
C GLY A 260 -19.86 -2.73 4.92
N GLN A 261 -18.89 -3.65 5.03
CA GLN A 261 -18.38 -4.10 6.34
C GLN A 261 -17.65 -2.99 7.10
N ARG A 262 -16.90 -2.15 6.38
CA ARG A 262 -16.16 -1.04 6.97
C ARG A 262 -17.07 0.15 7.27
N ASP A 263 -17.95 0.44 6.33
CA ASP A 263 -18.73 1.66 6.25
C ASP A 263 -20.05 1.40 5.50
N PRO A 264 -21.13 1.06 6.23
CA PRO A 264 -22.41 0.71 5.61
C PRO A 264 -23.09 1.91 4.95
N GLU A 265 -23.02 3.10 5.54
CA GLU A 265 -23.72 4.28 5.00
C GLU A 265 -23.04 4.80 3.73
N LEU A 266 -21.71 4.85 3.69
CA LEU A 266 -20.99 5.26 2.49
C LEU A 266 -21.14 4.22 1.38
N ALA A 267 -21.18 2.93 1.72
CA ALA A 267 -21.44 1.88 0.75
C ALA A 267 -22.83 2.03 0.12
N LYS A 268 -23.88 2.37 0.89
CA LYS A 268 -25.21 2.66 0.37
C LYS A 268 -25.20 3.84 -0.59
N ILE A 269 -24.55 4.95 -0.21
CA ILE A 269 -24.46 6.15 -1.07
C ILE A 269 -23.77 5.81 -2.39
N LEU A 270 -22.64 5.10 -2.34
CA LEU A 270 -21.93 4.67 -3.54
C LEU A 270 -22.78 3.75 -4.43
N GLN A 271 -23.50 2.79 -3.83
CA GLN A 271 -24.38 1.88 -4.57
C GLN A 271 -25.56 2.62 -5.22
N GLN A 272 -26.20 3.56 -4.51
CA GLN A 272 -27.32 4.34 -5.05
C GLN A 272 -26.87 5.25 -6.19
N THR A 273 -25.71 5.90 -6.07
CA THR A 273 -25.17 6.75 -7.14
C THR A 273 -24.75 5.91 -8.35
N LEU A 274 -24.16 4.73 -8.11
CA LEU A 274 -23.82 3.78 -9.17
C LEU A 274 -25.08 3.30 -9.90
N GLN A 275 -26.16 2.99 -9.17
CA GLN A 275 -27.47 2.63 -9.75
C GLN A 275 -28.04 3.76 -10.61
N LYS A 276 -27.91 5.02 -10.19
CA LYS A 276 -28.38 6.18 -10.97
C LYS A 276 -27.60 6.35 -12.27
N ARG A 277 -26.29 6.09 -12.23
CA ARG A 277 -25.35 6.21 -13.36
C ARG A 277 -25.34 5.02 -14.32
N ALA A 278 -25.71 3.83 -13.86
CA ALA A 278 -25.68 2.61 -14.65
C ALA A 278 -26.35 2.85 -16.03
N PRO A 279 -25.73 2.36 -17.12
CA PRO A 279 -26.07 2.76 -18.48
C PRO A 279 -27.55 2.49 -18.81
N ARG A 280 -28.10 3.33 -19.70
CA ARG A 280 -29.49 3.26 -20.21
C ARG A 280 -29.88 1.88 -20.77
N ALA A 281 -28.94 0.95 -20.96
CA ALA A 281 -29.18 -0.45 -21.30
C ALA A 281 -30.06 -1.18 -20.25
N TYR A 282 -29.97 -0.83 -18.96
CA TYR A 282 -30.93 -1.31 -17.95
C TYR A 282 -32.29 -0.61 -18.05
N LYS A 283 -32.29 0.70 -18.37
CA LYS A 283 -33.52 1.52 -18.48
C LYS A 283 -34.37 1.18 -19.71
N THR A 284 -33.77 0.62 -20.75
CA THR A 284 -34.46 0.25 -22.00
C THR A 284 -35.09 -1.14 -21.97
N ARG A 285 -34.65 -2.04 -21.07
CA ARG A 285 -35.21 -3.40 -20.96
C ARG A 285 -36.36 -3.54 -19.95
N SER A 286 -36.51 -2.64 -18.99
CA SER A 286 -37.64 -2.68 -18.05
C SER A 286 -38.27 -1.30 -17.89
N ARG A 287 -39.22 -0.98 -18.77
CA ARG A 287 -40.13 0.15 -18.67
C ARG A 287 -41.16 -0.15 -17.57
N LYS A 288 -40.68 -0.27 -16.33
CA LYS A 288 -41.35 -0.28 -15.00
C LYS A 288 -40.51 -1.12 -14.03
N THR A 289 -40.08 -0.51 -12.93
CA THR A 289 -39.81 -1.15 -11.62
C THR A 289 -38.86 -2.36 -11.56
N GLN A 290 -37.59 -2.20 -11.90
CA GLN A 290 -36.55 -3.06 -11.31
C GLN A 290 -35.38 -2.20 -10.83
N THR A 291 -35.54 -1.62 -9.65
CA THR A 291 -34.38 -1.43 -8.77
C THR A 291 -33.73 -2.81 -8.60
N PRO A 292 -32.43 -2.97 -8.86
CA PRO A 292 -31.78 -4.27 -8.71
C PRO A 292 -32.00 -4.75 -7.27
N GLN A 293 -32.61 -5.92 -7.11
CA GLN A 293 -33.01 -6.45 -5.80
C GLN A 293 -31.80 -6.97 -5.01
N SER A 294 -30.66 -7.15 -5.67
CA SER A 294 -29.40 -7.62 -5.07
C SER A 294 -28.18 -6.88 -5.63
N LEU A 295 -27.13 -6.82 -4.81
CA LEU A 295 -25.83 -6.29 -5.20
C LEU A 295 -25.26 -7.05 -6.41
N GLU A 296 -25.47 -8.36 -6.45
CA GLU A 296 -25.03 -9.24 -7.52
C GLU A 296 -25.70 -8.91 -8.86
N GLU A 297 -26.97 -8.48 -8.85
CA GLU A 297 -27.70 -8.07 -10.05
C GLU A 297 -27.23 -6.70 -10.57
N LEU A 298 -26.90 -5.78 -9.66
CA LEU A 298 -26.29 -4.50 -9.99
C LEU A 298 -24.93 -4.70 -10.67
N CYS A 299 -24.08 -5.58 -10.13
CA CYS A 299 -22.71 -5.75 -10.59
C CYS A 299 -22.58 -6.49 -11.94
N ARG A 300 -23.65 -7.07 -12.51
CA ARG A 300 -23.56 -7.91 -13.72
C ARG A 300 -23.10 -7.19 -14.97
N ASN A 301 -23.58 -5.95 -15.18
CA ASN A 301 -23.28 -5.19 -16.40
C ASN A 301 -22.53 -3.87 -16.10
N ILE A 302 -21.81 -3.83 -14.98
CA ILE A 302 -21.03 -2.67 -14.55
C ILE A 302 -19.55 -2.99 -14.69
N ALA A 303 -18.81 -2.11 -15.34
CA ALA A 303 -17.35 -2.21 -15.41
C ALA A 303 -16.74 -1.60 -14.14
N TRP A 304 -15.55 -2.07 -13.76
CA TRP A 304 -14.83 -1.48 -12.63
C TRP A 304 -14.60 0.03 -12.80
N GLN A 305 -14.46 0.49 -14.05
CA GLN A 305 -14.33 1.92 -14.36
C GLN A 305 -15.55 2.75 -13.92
N ASP A 306 -16.77 2.23 -14.08
CA ASP A 306 -17.99 2.92 -13.65
C ASP A 306 -18.01 3.13 -12.13
N VAL A 307 -17.43 2.19 -11.38
CA VAL A 307 -17.28 2.27 -9.92
C VAL A 307 -16.24 3.32 -9.55
N ILE A 308 -15.12 3.42 -10.27
CA ILE A 308 -14.12 4.47 -10.08
C ILE A 308 -14.73 5.84 -10.34
N ASP A 309 -15.48 5.98 -11.43
CA ASP A 309 -16.09 7.26 -11.82
C ASP A 309 -17.14 7.68 -10.80
N THR A 310 -17.92 6.72 -10.29
CA THR A 310 -18.89 6.95 -9.21
C THR A 310 -18.20 7.31 -7.89
N ALA A 311 -17.14 6.60 -7.51
CA ALA A 311 -16.37 6.91 -6.30
C ALA A 311 -15.70 8.28 -6.40
N THR A 312 -15.25 8.67 -7.58
CA THR A 312 -14.65 9.98 -7.83
C THR A 312 -15.71 11.08 -7.73
N GLU A 313 -16.89 10.86 -8.31
CA GLU A 313 -18.01 11.79 -8.15
C GLU A 313 -18.41 11.95 -6.68
N VAL A 314 -18.63 10.86 -5.95
CA VAL A 314 -19.15 10.90 -4.57
C VAL A 314 -18.10 11.36 -3.56
N LEU A 315 -16.86 10.86 -3.65
CA LEU A 315 -15.83 11.08 -2.63
C LEU A 315 -14.95 12.30 -2.91
N VAL A 316 -14.82 12.72 -4.17
CA VAL A 316 -13.93 13.82 -4.57
C VAL A 316 -14.72 15.04 -5.02
N VAL A 317 -15.60 14.89 -6.01
CA VAL A 317 -16.34 16.03 -6.60
C VAL A 317 -17.44 16.53 -5.67
N ASN A 318 -18.29 15.63 -5.19
CA ASN A 318 -19.44 15.93 -4.34
C ASN A 318 -19.13 15.74 -2.85
N ARG A 319 -17.87 15.94 -2.43
CA ARG A 319 -17.39 15.70 -1.07
C ARG A 319 -18.28 16.38 -0.01
N SER A 320 -18.62 17.65 -0.21
CA SER A 320 -19.43 18.44 0.74
C SER A 320 -20.90 17.99 0.80
N GLN A 321 -21.43 17.39 -0.27
CA GLN A 321 -22.78 16.82 -0.26
C GLN A 321 -22.78 15.45 0.43
N THR A 322 -21.76 14.64 0.19
CA THR A 322 -21.57 13.34 0.85
C THR A 322 -21.36 13.51 2.36
N LEU A 323 -20.58 14.51 2.80
CA LEU A 323 -20.42 14.84 4.22
C LEU A 323 -21.77 15.22 4.87
N ARG A 324 -22.60 15.99 4.17
CA ARG A 324 -23.95 16.32 4.65
C ARG A 324 -24.85 15.08 4.74
N ALA A 325 -24.81 14.20 3.75
CA ALA A 325 -25.57 12.96 3.77
C ALA A 325 -25.13 12.00 4.88
N LEU A 326 -23.83 11.95 5.19
CA LEU A 326 -23.29 11.13 6.29
C LEU A 326 -23.53 11.75 7.68
N GLY A 327 -23.65 13.08 7.77
CA GLY A 327 -23.92 13.80 9.02
C GLY A 327 -25.40 13.89 9.39
N GLN A 328 -26.30 13.44 8.52
CA GLN A 328 -27.76 13.38 8.75
C GLN A 328 -28.24 12.03 9.31
N VAL A 329 -27.33 11.13 9.68
CA VAL A 329 -27.63 9.80 10.24
C VAL A 329 -27.61 9.83 11.76
#